data_AF-K0VYF6-F1
#
_entry.id   AF-K0VYF6-F1
#
_cell.length_a   1.000
_cell.length_b   1.000
_cell.length_c   1.000
_cell.angle_alpha   90.00
_cell.angle_beta   90.00
_cell.angle_gamma   90.00
#
_symmetry.space_group_name_H-M   'P 1'
#
loop_
_entity.id
_entity.type
_entity.pdbx_description
1 polymer ?
#
loop_
_entity_poly.entity_id
_entity_poly.type
_entity_poly.pdbx_seq_one_letter_code
_entity_poly.pdbx_strand_id
1 'polypeptide(L)'
;MPEIVYDALVIGSGAAGSFAVKELTAQGLSVLLLEAGPAVGPGDFDPARKKEPASSINIWERARATLKGQPIQARAAFFTERFSHFFVNDRKNPYTTPKGEPFLWIRGRQGGGRLHSFGRVLLRWTDDDFKIRSRSGKGVDWPVSYDELKPFYDEVEAYLGLYGNKDNVATLPDGIYAKPAGLTPAEQLFKQAVESRWPERHVVSWRYIAPDADRMPRPLSEAKAGGRLAIRYDAVVRRITTDEKTGRATGAEFIDRNTGEVSTARAATVVLSASPIESVRLLLNSASAKHPNGLGNSSGVLGRYFMDQLPCLAFGSFSKAKGWSPDRSAPIDPFYNPSGGIFIPRFGESDAARGDFDYQGSVGRAPVSGDADARLAFFGFGRMLPYADNRISLDIMR
;
A
#
# COMPACT_ATOMS: atom_id res chain seq x y z
N MET A 1 -9.59 -37.00 12.30
CA MET A 1 -9.05 -35.65 12.02
C MET A 1 -10.11 -34.67 12.45
N PRO A 2 -9.81 -33.63 13.24
CA PRO A 2 -10.87 -32.72 13.62
C PRO A 2 -11.28 -31.92 12.37
N GLU A 3 -12.58 -31.82 12.14
CA GLU A 3 -13.20 -31.48 10.84
C GLU A 3 -12.66 -30.16 10.27
N ILE A 4 -12.18 -30.21 9.02
CA ILE A 4 -11.79 -29.02 8.25
C ILE A 4 -13.07 -28.27 7.91
N VAL A 5 -13.15 -27.00 8.27
CA VAL A 5 -14.38 -26.20 8.13
C VAL A 5 -14.38 -25.35 6.84
N TYR A 6 -13.19 -24.97 6.36
CA TYR A 6 -13.02 -24.17 5.15
C TYR A 6 -11.91 -24.76 4.26
N ASP A 7 -12.02 -24.59 2.95
CA ASP A 7 -10.94 -24.99 2.03
C ASP A 7 -9.72 -24.07 2.20
N ALA A 8 -9.95 -22.77 2.40
CA ALA A 8 -8.88 -21.80 2.63
C ALA A 8 -9.21 -20.78 3.73
N LEU A 9 -8.17 -20.38 4.44
CA LEU A 9 -8.16 -19.27 5.40
C LEU A 9 -7.28 -18.15 4.85
N VAL A 10 -7.84 -16.94 4.70
CA VAL A 10 -7.10 -15.73 4.31
C VAL A 10 -7.01 -14.79 5.51
N ILE A 11 -5.79 -14.37 5.88
CA ILE A 11 -5.55 -13.50 7.03
C ILE A 11 -5.20 -12.08 6.54
N GLY A 12 -6.12 -11.14 6.75
CA GLY A 12 -6.01 -9.75 6.34
C GLY A 12 -6.79 -9.43 5.07
N SER A 13 -7.57 -8.34 5.09
CA SER A 13 -8.47 -7.91 4.01
C SER A 13 -7.92 -6.80 3.11
N GLY A 14 -6.62 -6.49 3.21
CA GLY A 14 -5.95 -5.52 2.34
C GLY A 14 -5.83 -6.00 0.89
N ALA A 15 -5.10 -5.25 0.06
CA ALA A 15 -4.97 -5.50 -1.38
C ALA A 15 -4.66 -6.97 -1.76
N ALA A 16 -3.66 -7.59 -1.13
CA ALA A 16 -3.32 -8.98 -1.41
C ALA A 16 -4.41 -9.96 -0.96
N GLY A 17 -5.01 -9.72 0.21
CA GLY A 17 -6.06 -10.57 0.76
C GLY A 17 -7.35 -10.51 -0.04
N SER A 18 -7.73 -9.33 -0.55
CA SER A 18 -8.93 -9.17 -1.37
C SER A 18 -8.82 -9.91 -2.71
N PHE A 19 -7.67 -9.85 -3.38
CA PHE A 19 -7.44 -10.66 -4.58
C PHE A 19 -7.36 -12.15 -4.27
N ALA A 20 -6.68 -12.55 -3.18
CA ALA A 20 -6.61 -13.95 -2.79
C ALA A 20 -8.00 -14.57 -2.58
N VAL A 21 -8.93 -13.89 -1.88
CA VAL A 21 -10.29 -14.42 -1.73
C VAL A 21 -11.05 -14.46 -3.05
N LYS A 22 -10.88 -13.46 -3.94
CA LYS A 22 -11.48 -13.46 -5.28
C LYS A 22 -11.05 -14.71 -6.04
N GLU A 23 -9.75 -14.94 -6.17
CA GLU A 23 -9.23 -16.07 -6.94
C GLU A 23 -9.63 -17.42 -6.34
N LEU A 24 -9.51 -17.58 -5.01
CA LEU A 24 -9.87 -18.84 -4.36
C LEU A 24 -11.37 -19.15 -4.49
N THR A 25 -12.24 -18.17 -4.28
CA THR A 25 -13.70 -18.38 -4.38
C THR A 25 -14.17 -18.55 -5.82
N ALA A 26 -13.53 -17.90 -6.80
CA ALA A 26 -13.80 -18.11 -8.22
C ALA A 26 -13.51 -19.56 -8.65
N GLN A 27 -12.57 -20.23 -7.99
CA GLN A 27 -12.29 -21.66 -8.17
C GLN A 27 -13.23 -22.58 -7.38
N GLY A 28 -14.29 -22.04 -6.77
CA GLY A 28 -15.31 -22.81 -6.05
C GLY A 28 -14.99 -23.15 -4.60
N LEU A 29 -13.83 -22.70 -4.08
CA LEU A 29 -13.40 -22.97 -2.71
C LEU A 29 -14.21 -22.17 -1.69
N SER A 30 -14.53 -22.79 -0.56
CA SER A 30 -15.05 -22.13 0.63
C SER A 30 -13.92 -21.41 1.37
N VAL A 31 -14.09 -20.12 1.63
CA VAL A 31 -13.02 -19.27 2.18
C VAL A 31 -13.49 -18.53 3.42
N LEU A 32 -12.70 -18.60 4.48
CA LEU A 32 -12.82 -17.70 5.62
C LEU A 32 -11.75 -16.60 5.52
N LEU A 33 -12.17 -15.34 5.55
CA LEU A 33 -11.29 -14.20 5.73
C LEU A 33 -11.35 -13.70 7.17
N LEU A 34 -10.19 -13.58 7.83
CA LEU A 34 -10.06 -12.96 9.15
C LEU A 34 -9.42 -11.58 9.02
N GLU A 35 -10.14 -10.54 9.44
CA GLU A 35 -9.65 -9.16 9.49
C GLU A 35 -9.50 -8.71 10.94
N ALA A 36 -8.31 -8.21 11.28
CA ALA A 36 -7.94 -7.84 12.64
C ALA A 36 -8.60 -6.54 13.13
N GLY A 37 -9.17 -5.75 12.23
CA GLY A 37 -9.92 -4.54 12.50
C GLY A 37 -11.42 -4.64 12.20
N PRO A 38 -12.16 -3.54 12.41
CA PRO A 38 -13.59 -3.52 12.21
C PRO A 38 -13.93 -3.49 10.72
N ALA A 39 -15.19 -3.80 10.41
CA ALA A 39 -15.76 -3.52 9.10
C ALA A 39 -15.73 -2.01 8.82
N VAL A 40 -15.66 -1.66 7.54
CA VAL A 40 -15.74 -0.28 7.06
C VAL A 40 -16.98 -0.17 6.18
N GLY A 41 -17.74 0.92 6.32
CA GLY A 41 -18.94 1.18 5.55
C GLY A 41 -19.08 2.63 5.10
N PRO A 42 -20.16 2.99 4.38
CA PRO A 42 -20.36 4.33 3.84
C PRO A 42 -20.26 5.46 4.88
N GLY A 43 -20.66 5.21 6.14
CA GLY A 43 -20.57 6.19 7.23
C GLY A 43 -19.13 6.58 7.62
N ASP A 44 -18.15 5.76 7.30
CA ASP A 44 -16.73 6.09 7.51
C ASP A 44 -16.18 7.08 6.48
N PHE A 45 -16.96 7.37 5.42
CA PHE A 45 -16.62 8.27 4.31
C PHE A 45 -17.53 9.50 4.27
N ASP A 46 -17.97 9.96 5.44
CA ASP A 46 -18.78 11.17 5.58
C ASP A 46 -18.06 12.40 4.96
N PRO A 47 -18.61 13.01 3.91
CA PRO A 47 -18.03 14.19 3.26
C PRO A 47 -17.89 15.38 4.20
N ALA A 48 -18.70 15.49 5.27
CA ALA A 48 -18.58 16.56 6.26
C ALA A 48 -17.24 16.55 7.01
N ARG A 49 -16.51 15.42 6.98
CA ARG A 49 -15.15 15.31 7.52
C ARG A 49 -14.10 16.02 6.65
N LYS A 50 -14.42 16.32 5.39
CA LYS A 50 -13.54 17.03 4.46
C LYS A 50 -13.60 18.53 4.74
N LYS A 51 -12.73 18.99 5.64
CA LYS A 51 -12.58 20.41 5.96
C LYS A 51 -11.50 21.03 5.06
N GLU A 52 -11.68 22.29 4.68
CA GLU A 52 -10.60 23.05 4.06
C GLU A 52 -9.46 23.23 5.07
N PRO A 53 -8.21 22.95 4.68
CA PRO A 53 -7.08 23.09 5.58
C PRO A 53 -6.88 24.57 5.94
N ALA A 54 -6.95 24.88 7.25
CA ALA A 54 -6.77 26.25 7.76
C ALA A 54 -5.33 26.80 7.53
N SER A 55 -4.35 25.93 7.27
CA SER A 55 -2.98 26.30 6.92
C SER A 55 -2.29 25.18 6.13
N SER A 56 -1.17 25.49 5.46
CA SER A 56 -0.36 24.51 4.72
C SER A 56 0.30 23.45 5.62
N ILE A 57 0.53 23.77 6.90
CA ILE A 57 1.09 22.86 7.90
C ILE A 57 0.04 22.62 8.98
N ASN A 58 -0.60 21.45 8.92
CA ASN A 58 -1.71 21.08 9.80
C ASN A 58 -1.24 20.70 11.23
N ILE A 59 -0.57 21.63 11.92
CA ILE A 59 0.05 21.41 13.24
C ILE A 59 -1.00 21.03 14.30
N TRP A 60 -2.15 21.71 14.30
CA TRP A 60 -3.19 21.51 15.30
C TRP A 60 -3.87 20.15 15.22
N GLU A 61 -4.19 19.65 14.02
CA GLU A 61 -4.76 18.30 13.88
C GLU A 61 -3.75 17.23 14.28
N ARG A 62 -2.48 17.40 13.91
CA ARG A 62 -1.41 16.46 14.29
C ARG A 62 -1.17 16.44 15.80
N ALA A 63 -1.24 17.60 16.46
CA ALA A 63 -1.17 17.69 17.92
C ALA A 63 -2.37 16.98 18.60
N ARG A 64 -3.59 17.22 18.12
CA ARG A 64 -4.79 16.53 18.64
C ARG A 64 -4.71 15.01 18.44
N ALA A 65 -4.27 14.54 17.27
CA ALA A 65 -4.09 13.12 17.00
C ALA A 65 -3.05 12.50 17.93
N THR A 66 -1.94 13.20 18.18
CA THR A 66 -0.91 12.80 19.15
C THR A 66 -1.50 12.61 20.56
N LEU A 67 -2.31 13.57 21.04
CA LEU A 67 -2.99 13.48 22.33
C LEU A 67 -3.96 12.29 22.40
N LYS A 68 -4.69 12.02 21.30
CA LYS A 68 -5.58 10.86 21.13
C LYS A 68 -4.84 9.51 21.01
N GLY A 69 -3.51 9.52 21.01
CA GLY A 69 -2.68 8.30 21.00
C GLY A 69 -2.22 7.87 19.61
N GLN A 70 -2.12 8.80 18.66
CA GLN A 70 -1.58 8.58 17.31
C GLN A 70 -0.30 9.39 17.00
N PRO A 71 0.70 9.48 17.90
CA PRO A 71 1.92 10.27 17.67
C PRO A 71 2.71 9.86 16.42
N ILE A 72 2.64 8.58 16.02
CA ILE A 72 3.35 8.05 14.86
C ILE A 72 2.49 8.23 13.62
N GLN A 73 1.22 7.83 13.67
CA GLN A 73 0.32 7.92 12.51
C GLN A 73 0.10 9.37 12.07
N ALA A 74 0.07 10.31 13.02
CA ALA A 74 -0.01 11.74 12.76
C ALA A 74 1.18 12.31 11.98
N ARG A 75 2.26 11.55 11.77
CA ARG A 75 3.43 11.94 10.95
C ARG A 75 3.28 11.54 9.48
N ALA A 76 2.25 10.79 9.09
CA ALA A 76 2.00 10.50 7.69
C ALA A 76 1.89 11.81 6.87
N ALA A 77 2.48 11.84 5.68
CA ALA A 77 2.56 13.06 4.85
C ALA A 77 1.19 13.72 4.66
N PHE A 78 0.17 12.92 4.35
CA PHE A 78 -1.20 13.36 4.10
C PHE A 78 -2.16 13.09 5.25
N PHE A 79 -1.66 13.03 6.49
CA PHE A 79 -2.52 12.89 7.66
C PHE A 79 -3.49 14.07 7.79
N THR A 80 -4.75 13.76 8.02
CA THR A 80 -5.83 14.74 8.28
C THR A 80 -6.82 14.12 9.26
N GLU A 81 -7.58 14.95 9.99
CA GLU A 81 -8.68 14.50 10.85
C GLU A 81 -9.67 13.63 10.06
N ARG A 82 -9.91 13.98 8.78
CA ARG A 82 -10.72 13.20 7.82
C ARG A 82 -10.33 11.72 7.75
N PHE A 83 -9.03 11.40 7.77
CA PHE A 83 -8.52 10.04 7.64
C PHE A 83 -8.08 9.41 8.97
N SER A 84 -8.13 10.15 10.08
CA SER A 84 -7.53 9.74 11.35
C SER A 84 -8.04 8.38 11.88
N HIS A 85 -9.31 8.06 11.65
CA HIS A 85 -9.93 6.80 12.06
C HIS A 85 -9.51 5.58 11.23
N PHE A 86 -8.92 5.79 10.05
CA PHE A 86 -8.33 4.72 9.23
C PHE A 86 -6.90 4.36 9.63
N PHE A 87 -6.34 5.05 10.62
CA PHE A 87 -5.04 4.75 11.19
C PHE A 87 -5.18 4.12 12.57
N VAL A 88 -4.26 3.24 12.93
CA VAL A 88 -4.25 2.60 14.25
C VAL A 88 -4.04 3.64 15.36
N ASN A 89 -4.40 3.26 16.58
CA ASN A 89 -3.93 3.95 17.78
C ASN A 89 -2.58 3.34 18.19
N ASP A 90 -1.52 4.15 18.23
CA ASP A 90 -0.16 3.70 18.52
C ASP A 90 -0.02 3.18 19.96
N ARG A 91 -0.75 3.75 20.93
CA ARG A 91 -0.73 3.26 22.32
C ARG A 91 -1.35 1.88 22.46
N LYS A 92 -2.39 1.59 21.68
CA LYS A 92 -3.05 0.27 21.64
C LYS A 92 -2.33 -0.75 20.75
N ASN A 93 -1.44 -0.29 19.87
CA ASN A 93 -0.72 -1.13 18.92
C ASN A 93 0.77 -0.77 18.92
N PRO A 94 1.46 -0.85 20.06
CA PRO A 94 2.83 -0.38 20.16
C PRO A 94 3.78 -1.21 19.28
N TYR A 95 4.83 -0.56 18.80
CA TYR A 95 6.04 -1.21 18.29
C TYR A 95 7.25 -0.44 18.80
N THR A 96 8.40 -1.09 18.85
CA THR A 96 9.66 -0.50 19.31
C THR A 96 10.69 -0.49 18.18
N THR A 97 11.64 0.44 18.25
CA THR A 97 12.80 0.49 17.36
C THR A 97 14.05 0.67 18.23
N PRO A 98 15.24 0.25 17.75
CA PRO A 98 16.49 0.52 18.46
C PRO A 98 16.67 2.02 18.72
N LYS A 99 17.37 2.35 19.82
CA LYS A 99 17.65 3.75 20.18
C LYS A 99 18.53 4.38 19.11
N GLY A 100 18.08 5.49 18.53
CA GLY A 100 18.80 6.19 17.46
C GLY A 100 18.47 5.72 16.05
N GLU A 101 17.67 4.66 15.89
CA GLU A 101 17.28 4.09 14.60
C GLU A 101 15.74 4.10 14.44
N PRO A 102 15.11 5.27 14.32
CA PRO A 102 13.66 5.35 14.23
C PRO A 102 13.16 4.82 12.88
N PHE A 103 12.07 4.06 12.93
CA PHE A 103 11.32 3.64 11.76
C PHE A 103 9.88 4.16 11.82
N LEU A 104 9.38 4.75 10.74
CA LEU A 104 8.02 5.32 10.68
C LEU A 104 7.06 4.33 10.04
N TRP A 105 6.35 3.54 10.87
CA TRP A 105 5.39 2.57 10.37
C TRP A 105 3.95 3.13 10.39
N ILE A 106 3.45 3.50 9.22
CA ILE A 106 2.07 3.96 9.03
C ILE A 106 1.14 2.78 8.75
N ARG A 107 0.08 2.65 9.54
CA ARG A 107 -0.74 1.43 9.65
C ARG A 107 -2.23 1.74 9.58
N GLY A 108 -2.93 0.99 8.72
CA GLY A 108 -4.38 0.81 8.81
C GLY A 108 -4.69 -0.59 9.33
N ARG A 109 -5.77 -0.72 10.09
CA ARG A 109 -6.26 -1.98 10.67
C ARG A 109 -7.79 -1.94 10.72
N GLN A 110 -8.37 -2.12 9.55
CA GLN A 110 -9.81 -2.13 9.27
C GLN A 110 -10.05 -2.88 7.94
N GLY A 111 -11.29 -3.23 7.64
CA GLY A 111 -11.67 -3.82 6.35
C GLY A 111 -11.10 -3.05 5.16
N GLY A 112 -10.35 -3.71 4.28
CA GLY A 112 -9.65 -3.09 3.14
C GLY A 112 -8.25 -2.52 3.45
N GLY A 113 -7.87 -2.45 4.73
CA GLY A 113 -6.57 -1.99 5.19
C GLY A 113 -6.19 -0.59 4.68
N ARG A 114 -4.95 -0.45 4.16
CA ARG A 114 -4.43 0.82 3.65
C ARG A 114 -5.00 1.25 2.29
N LEU A 115 -5.86 0.47 1.65
CA LEU A 115 -6.54 0.90 0.42
C LEU A 115 -7.42 2.14 0.63
N HIS A 116 -7.80 2.44 1.88
CA HIS A 116 -8.53 3.67 2.23
C HIS A 116 -7.64 4.91 2.37
N SER A 117 -6.31 4.74 2.47
CA SER A 117 -5.36 5.83 2.75
C SER A 117 -4.15 5.89 1.81
N PHE A 118 -4.04 4.98 0.85
CA PHE A 118 -3.01 5.03 -0.19
C PHE A 118 -3.29 6.09 -1.27
N GLY A 119 -2.23 6.45 -2.02
CA GLY A 119 -2.31 7.46 -3.09
C GLY A 119 -2.99 6.99 -4.38
N ARG A 120 -3.43 5.73 -4.47
CA ARG A 120 -4.04 5.13 -5.67
C ARG A 120 -3.16 5.12 -6.92
N VAL A 121 -1.85 5.32 -6.78
CA VAL A 121 -0.89 5.25 -7.89
C VAL A 121 -0.42 3.81 -8.05
N LEU A 122 -0.58 3.25 -9.25
CA LEU A 122 -0.24 1.87 -9.60
C LEU A 122 0.72 1.89 -10.79
N LEU A 123 2.00 1.65 -10.52
CA LEU A 123 3.07 1.64 -11.53
C LEU A 123 3.66 0.24 -11.62
N ARG A 124 4.13 -0.12 -12.81
CA ARG A 124 4.86 -1.37 -13.02
C ARG A 124 6.33 -1.19 -12.65
N TRP A 125 6.93 -2.26 -12.16
CA TRP A 125 8.39 -2.42 -12.22
C TRP A 125 8.82 -2.77 -13.65
N THR A 126 10.08 -2.51 -13.95
CA THR A 126 10.79 -2.95 -15.17
C THR A 126 11.64 -4.18 -14.88
N ASP A 127 12.18 -4.81 -15.91
CA ASP A 127 13.13 -5.91 -15.72
C ASP A 127 14.39 -5.47 -14.95
N ASP A 128 14.84 -4.24 -15.14
CA ASP A 128 15.92 -3.61 -14.35
C ASP A 128 15.66 -3.58 -12.84
N ASP A 129 14.39 -3.47 -12.42
CA ASP A 129 14.01 -3.48 -11.00
C ASP A 129 14.03 -4.92 -10.47
N PHE A 130 13.59 -5.89 -11.28
CA PHE A 130 13.68 -7.31 -10.96
C PHE A 130 15.14 -7.83 -10.96
N LYS A 131 16.02 -7.25 -11.79
CA LYS A 131 17.42 -7.65 -11.98
C LYS A 131 18.41 -6.60 -11.44
N ILE A 132 18.04 -5.97 -10.32
CA ILE A 132 18.78 -4.85 -9.74
C ILE A 132 20.23 -5.18 -9.38
N ARG A 133 20.53 -6.40 -8.91
CA ARG A 133 21.89 -6.84 -8.58
C ARG A 133 22.70 -7.05 -9.84
N SER A 134 22.13 -7.72 -10.84
CA SER A 134 22.80 -7.91 -12.14
C SER A 134 23.13 -6.57 -12.80
N ARG A 135 22.23 -5.57 -12.71
CA ARG A 135 22.43 -4.24 -13.30
C ARG A 135 23.38 -3.34 -12.50
N SER A 136 23.24 -3.29 -11.18
CA SER A 136 23.91 -2.29 -10.33
C SER A 136 25.03 -2.83 -9.44
N GLY A 137 25.20 -4.15 -9.38
CA GLY A 137 26.07 -4.83 -8.42
C GLY A 137 25.55 -4.81 -6.97
N LYS A 138 24.39 -4.18 -6.69
CA LYS A 138 23.80 -4.01 -5.36
C LYS A 138 22.40 -4.63 -5.26
N GLY A 139 22.01 -5.04 -4.07
CA GLY A 139 20.69 -5.66 -3.83
C GLY A 139 20.67 -7.15 -4.20
N VAL A 140 19.50 -7.65 -4.58
CA VAL A 140 19.25 -9.06 -4.93
C VAL A 140 18.34 -9.12 -6.14
N ASP A 141 18.64 -10.01 -7.09
CA ASP A 141 17.77 -10.26 -8.22
C ASP A 141 16.60 -11.14 -7.82
N TRP A 142 15.41 -10.78 -8.30
CA TRP A 142 14.23 -11.61 -8.17
C TRP A 142 14.36 -12.86 -9.04
N PRO A 143 13.85 -14.02 -8.58
CA PRO A 143 13.84 -15.26 -9.34
C PRO A 143 12.77 -15.27 -10.45
N VAL A 144 12.17 -14.12 -10.75
CA VAL A 144 11.19 -13.90 -11.82
C VAL A 144 11.63 -12.69 -12.67
N SER A 145 11.11 -12.61 -13.88
CA SER A 145 11.32 -11.51 -14.83
C SER A 145 10.08 -10.62 -14.95
N TYR A 146 10.23 -9.47 -15.60
CA TYR A 146 9.09 -8.65 -15.97
C TYR A 146 8.11 -9.41 -16.86
N ASP A 147 8.60 -10.16 -17.86
CA ASP A 147 7.77 -10.87 -18.83
C ASP A 147 6.90 -11.95 -18.17
N GLU A 148 7.41 -12.63 -17.13
CA GLU A 148 6.63 -13.58 -16.33
C GLU A 148 5.51 -12.90 -15.53
N LEU A 149 5.74 -11.67 -15.05
CA LEU A 149 4.74 -10.92 -14.28
C LEU A 149 3.79 -10.07 -15.13
N LYS A 150 4.17 -9.77 -16.38
CA LYS A 150 3.40 -8.92 -17.28
C LYS A 150 1.94 -9.39 -17.45
N PRO A 151 1.62 -10.70 -17.65
CA PRO A 151 0.23 -11.14 -17.77
C PRO A 151 -0.60 -10.82 -16.52
N PHE A 152 -0.01 -10.92 -15.32
CA PHE A 152 -0.67 -10.61 -14.06
C PHE A 152 -0.85 -9.11 -13.85
N TYR A 153 0.11 -8.29 -14.27
CA TYR A 153 -0.08 -6.84 -14.33
C TYR A 153 -1.23 -6.48 -15.29
N ASP A 154 -1.23 -7.03 -16.51
CA ASP A 154 -2.29 -6.78 -17.50
C ASP A 154 -3.67 -7.14 -16.93
N GLU A 155 -3.80 -8.30 -16.28
CA GLU A 155 -5.04 -8.77 -15.66
C GLU A 155 -5.54 -7.82 -14.55
N VAL A 156 -4.67 -7.50 -13.58
CA VAL A 156 -5.04 -6.62 -12.46
C VAL A 156 -5.42 -5.24 -12.96
N GLU A 157 -4.70 -4.71 -13.94
CA GLU A 157 -4.95 -3.37 -14.45
C GLU A 157 -6.25 -3.27 -15.26
N ALA A 158 -6.53 -4.26 -16.11
CA ALA A 158 -7.80 -4.38 -16.81
C ALA A 158 -8.96 -4.53 -15.83
N TYR A 159 -8.79 -5.38 -14.80
CA TYR A 159 -9.80 -5.64 -13.78
C TYR A 159 -10.11 -4.39 -12.94
N LEU A 160 -9.08 -3.65 -12.50
CA LEU A 160 -9.27 -2.44 -11.70
C LEU A 160 -9.68 -1.21 -12.53
N GLY A 161 -9.49 -1.25 -13.85
CA GLY A 161 -9.85 -0.17 -14.76
C GLY A 161 -9.00 1.07 -14.55
N LEU A 162 -7.68 0.94 -14.70
CA LEU A 162 -6.74 2.05 -14.49
C LEU A 162 -6.97 3.23 -15.45
N TYR A 163 -6.65 4.41 -14.93
CA TYR A 163 -6.46 5.64 -15.68
C TYR A 163 -4.98 5.79 -15.97
N GLY A 164 -4.61 6.06 -17.22
CA GLY A 164 -3.22 6.23 -17.64
C GLY A 164 -3.10 6.47 -19.14
N ASN A 165 -1.90 6.73 -19.62
CA ASN A 165 -1.61 6.96 -21.04
C ASN A 165 -0.54 5.99 -21.54
N LYS A 166 -0.51 5.77 -22.86
CA LYS A 166 0.62 5.10 -23.51
C LYS A 166 1.75 6.11 -23.68
N ASP A 167 2.67 6.12 -22.73
CA ASP A 167 3.77 7.09 -22.69
C ASP A 167 5.01 6.59 -23.44
N ASN A 168 5.10 5.26 -23.69
CA ASN A 168 6.23 4.60 -24.38
C ASN A 168 7.60 4.91 -23.75
N VAL A 169 7.65 4.97 -22.41
CA VAL A 169 8.89 5.21 -21.67
C VAL A 169 9.51 3.88 -21.23
N ALA A 170 10.73 3.59 -21.66
CA ALA A 170 11.40 2.31 -21.39
C ALA A 170 11.54 2.00 -19.89
N THR A 171 11.81 3.04 -19.08
CA THR A 171 11.94 2.92 -17.62
C THR A 171 10.59 2.97 -16.88
N LEU A 172 9.47 3.00 -17.61
CA LEU A 172 8.12 2.96 -17.06
C LEU A 172 7.16 2.23 -18.04
N PRO A 173 7.15 0.88 -18.06
CA PRO A 173 6.45 0.09 -19.06
C PRO A 173 4.95 0.36 -19.04
N ASP A 174 4.33 0.62 -20.19
CA ASP A 174 2.90 0.92 -20.27
C ASP A 174 2.02 -0.23 -19.75
N GLY A 175 0.88 0.16 -19.19
CA GLY A 175 -0.16 -0.73 -18.67
C GLY A 175 -1.39 -0.84 -19.57
N ILE A 176 -2.42 -1.50 -19.04
CA ILE A 176 -3.76 -1.59 -19.61
C ILE A 176 -4.64 -0.52 -18.95
N TYR A 177 -5.05 0.47 -19.74
CA TYR A 177 -5.83 1.60 -19.24
C TYR A 177 -7.25 1.55 -19.79
N ALA A 178 -8.23 1.66 -18.89
CA ALA A 178 -9.63 1.81 -19.27
C ALA A 178 -9.93 3.23 -19.75
N LYS A 179 -9.20 4.23 -19.24
CA LYS A 179 -9.42 5.65 -19.50
C LYS A 179 -8.10 6.44 -19.52
N PRO A 180 -8.03 7.57 -20.24
CA PRO A 180 -6.84 8.43 -20.22
C PRO A 180 -6.70 9.16 -18.87
N ALA A 181 -5.45 9.50 -18.50
CA ALA A 181 -5.15 10.34 -17.35
C ALA A 181 -4.64 11.72 -17.79
N GLY A 182 -5.31 12.78 -17.33
CA GLY A 182 -5.00 14.15 -17.70
C GLY A 182 -3.88 14.81 -16.88
N LEU A 183 -3.21 15.78 -17.50
CA LEU A 183 -2.34 16.75 -16.84
C LEU A 183 -3.06 18.10 -16.72
N THR A 184 -2.86 18.81 -15.62
CA THR A 184 -3.33 20.20 -15.50
C THR A 184 -2.56 21.11 -16.48
N PRO A 185 -3.07 22.31 -16.82
CA PRO A 185 -2.30 23.27 -17.62
C PRO A 185 -0.92 23.59 -17.02
N ALA A 186 -0.83 23.68 -15.68
CA ALA A 186 0.44 23.91 -14.99
C ALA A 186 1.40 22.71 -15.12
N GLU A 187 0.89 21.47 -15.07
CA GLU A 187 1.68 20.26 -15.30
C GLU A 187 2.13 20.12 -16.76
N GLN A 188 1.30 20.54 -17.73
CA GLN A 188 1.70 20.56 -19.13
C GLN A 188 2.85 21.56 -19.36
N LEU A 189 2.76 22.76 -18.79
CA LEU A 189 3.86 23.75 -18.83
C LEU A 189 5.13 23.23 -18.13
N PHE A 190 4.96 22.53 -16.99
CA PHE A 190 6.07 21.91 -16.27
C PHE A 190 6.73 20.80 -17.11
N LYS A 191 5.92 19.91 -17.71
CA LYS A 191 6.36 18.86 -18.64
C LYS A 191 7.19 19.47 -19.77
N GLN A 192 6.63 20.45 -20.49
CA GLN A 192 7.35 21.13 -21.58
C GLN A 192 8.68 21.72 -21.11
N ALA A 193 8.72 22.37 -19.94
CA ALA A 193 9.94 22.96 -19.40
C ALA A 193 11.01 21.91 -19.03
N VAL A 194 10.61 20.78 -18.45
CA VAL A 194 11.54 19.68 -18.11
C VAL A 194 12.07 19.03 -19.36
N GLU A 195 11.19 18.64 -20.29
CA GLU A 195 11.56 17.88 -21.50
C GLU A 195 12.34 18.75 -22.50
N SER A 196 12.11 20.07 -22.53
CA SER A 196 12.93 20.99 -23.34
C SER A 196 14.35 21.14 -22.79
N ARG A 197 14.53 21.06 -21.47
CA ARG A 197 15.83 21.20 -20.81
C ARG A 197 16.62 19.90 -20.80
N TRP A 198 15.92 18.79 -20.64
CA TRP A 198 16.46 17.44 -20.61
C TRP A 198 15.60 16.53 -21.51
N PRO A 199 15.92 16.45 -22.81
CA PRO A 199 15.16 15.65 -23.78
C PRO A 199 15.03 14.16 -23.42
N GLU A 200 15.95 13.64 -22.61
CA GLU A 200 15.96 12.29 -22.08
C GLU A 200 15.03 12.07 -20.87
N ARG A 201 14.42 13.15 -20.35
CA ARG A 201 13.45 13.07 -19.25
C ARG A 201 12.05 13.01 -19.83
N HIS A 202 11.19 12.28 -19.12
CA HIS A 202 9.77 12.23 -19.41
C HIS A 202 8.99 12.66 -18.19
N VAL A 203 8.06 13.58 -18.35
CA VAL A 203 7.04 13.88 -17.35
C VAL A 203 5.73 13.30 -17.85
N VAL A 204 5.22 12.29 -17.15
CA VAL A 204 4.01 11.56 -17.52
C VAL A 204 2.94 11.77 -16.45
N SER A 205 1.67 11.53 -16.79
CA SER A 205 0.62 11.53 -15.77
C SER A 205 0.75 10.30 -14.85
N TRP A 206 0.20 10.41 -13.65
CA TRP A 206 0.05 9.22 -12.81
C TRP A 206 -0.81 8.16 -13.49
N ARG A 207 -0.46 6.90 -13.20
CA ARG A 207 -1.31 5.75 -13.48
C ARG A 207 -2.05 5.41 -12.20
N TYR A 208 -3.37 5.49 -12.21
CA TYR A 208 -4.14 5.44 -10.97
C TYR A 208 -5.52 4.81 -11.13
N ILE A 209 -6.16 4.51 -10.00
CA ILE A 209 -7.56 4.08 -9.95
C ILE A 209 -8.43 5.12 -9.24
N ALA A 210 -9.69 5.20 -9.64
CA ALA A 210 -10.68 5.95 -8.87
C ALA A 210 -11.00 5.20 -7.55
N PRO A 211 -11.46 5.91 -6.49
CA PRO A 211 -12.00 5.24 -5.31
C PRO A 211 -13.16 4.31 -5.66
N ASP A 212 -13.24 3.15 -4.99
CA ASP A 212 -14.41 2.29 -5.08
C ASP A 212 -15.65 3.02 -4.55
N ALA A 213 -16.71 3.06 -5.35
CA ALA A 213 -17.98 3.70 -4.97
C ALA A 213 -18.61 3.01 -3.75
N ASP A 214 -18.53 1.68 -3.69
CA ASP A 214 -19.10 0.85 -2.62
C ASP A 214 -18.24 0.83 -1.35
N ARG A 215 -17.11 1.53 -1.33
CA ARG A 215 -16.17 1.64 -0.18
C ARG A 215 -15.55 0.31 0.27
N MET A 216 -15.73 -0.74 -0.52
CA MET A 216 -15.10 -2.04 -0.36
C MET A 216 -14.23 -2.31 -1.59
N PRO A 217 -13.01 -2.85 -1.43
CA PRO A 217 -12.19 -3.21 -2.58
C PRO A 217 -12.95 -4.13 -3.53
N ARG A 218 -13.00 -3.80 -4.81
CA ARG A 218 -13.76 -4.55 -5.82
C ARG A 218 -13.57 -6.08 -5.75
N PRO A 219 -12.35 -6.65 -5.66
CA PRO A 219 -12.16 -8.11 -5.51
C PRO A 219 -12.88 -8.70 -4.31
N LEU A 220 -12.89 -7.98 -3.18
CA LEU A 220 -13.54 -8.45 -1.95
C LEU A 220 -15.06 -8.43 -2.08
N SER A 221 -15.61 -7.39 -2.72
CA SER A 221 -17.05 -7.27 -3.00
C SER A 221 -17.54 -8.40 -3.93
N GLU A 222 -16.80 -8.67 -5.01
CA GLU A 222 -17.09 -9.75 -5.95
C GLU A 222 -17.07 -11.13 -5.27
N ALA A 223 -16.01 -11.43 -4.51
CA ALA A 223 -15.91 -12.68 -3.76
C ALA A 223 -17.05 -12.86 -2.75
N LYS A 224 -17.47 -11.77 -2.08
CA LYS A 224 -18.59 -11.77 -1.14
C LYS A 224 -19.92 -12.05 -1.85
N ALA A 225 -20.15 -11.47 -3.02
CA ALA A 225 -21.35 -11.68 -3.81
C ALA A 225 -21.47 -13.15 -4.30
N GLY A 226 -20.35 -13.83 -4.52
CA GLY A 226 -20.31 -15.24 -4.92
C GLY A 226 -20.74 -16.25 -3.85
N GLY A 227 -21.00 -15.82 -2.60
CA GLY A 227 -21.59 -16.66 -1.55
C GLY A 227 -20.66 -17.71 -0.92
N ARG A 228 -19.41 -17.82 -1.38
CA ARG A 228 -18.40 -18.77 -0.85
C ARG A 228 -17.40 -18.13 0.13
N LEU A 229 -17.53 -16.83 0.37
CA LEU A 229 -16.67 -16.08 1.29
C LEU A 229 -17.40 -15.76 2.59
N ALA A 230 -16.87 -16.26 3.71
CA ALA A 230 -17.18 -15.77 5.04
C ALA A 230 -16.14 -14.74 5.46
N ILE A 231 -16.56 -13.60 6.02
CA ILE A 231 -15.64 -12.57 6.55
C ILE A 231 -15.92 -12.41 8.04
N ARG A 232 -14.88 -12.56 8.88
CA ARG A 232 -14.93 -12.21 10.30
C ARG A 232 -14.03 -10.99 10.56
N TYR A 233 -14.68 -9.87 10.83
CA TYR A 233 -14.02 -8.66 11.33
C TYR A 233 -13.72 -8.79 12.82
N ASP A 234 -12.89 -7.88 13.32
CA ASP A 234 -12.42 -7.85 14.70
C ASP A 234 -11.76 -9.17 15.16
N ALA A 235 -11.23 -9.95 14.21
CA ALA A 235 -10.58 -11.24 14.44
C ALA A 235 -9.06 -11.08 14.40
N VAL A 236 -8.46 -10.89 15.57
CA VAL A 236 -7.02 -10.68 15.73
C VAL A 236 -6.30 -12.02 15.75
N VAL A 237 -5.78 -12.45 14.60
CA VAL A 237 -4.99 -13.67 14.53
C VAL A 237 -3.72 -13.54 15.37
N ARG A 238 -3.56 -14.47 16.33
CA ARG A 238 -2.41 -14.51 17.24
C ARG A 238 -1.39 -15.58 16.86
N ARG A 239 -1.84 -16.66 16.22
CA ARG A 239 -1.02 -17.82 15.87
C ARG A 239 -1.64 -18.59 14.70
N ILE A 240 -0.82 -18.99 13.72
CA ILE A 240 -1.17 -19.99 12.71
C ILE A 240 -0.94 -21.36 13.34
N THR A 241 -1.97 -22.22 13.34
CA THR A 241 -1.87 -23.56 13.90
C THR A 241 -1.23 -24.51 12.88
N THR A 242 -0.48 -25.48 13.37
CA THR A 242 0.19 -26.48 12.52
C THR A 242 -0.08 -27.89 13.02
N ASP A 243 -0.14 -28.85 12.10
CA ASP A 243 -0.12 -30.27 12.44
C ASP A 243 1.23 -30.67 13.06
N GLU A 244 1.20 -31.35 14.21
CA GLU A 244 2.42 -31.66 14.98
C GLU A 244 3.35 -32.64 14.27
N LYS A 245 2.80 -33.55 13.45
CA LYS A 245 3.57 -34.60 12.77
C LYS A 245 4.25 -34.06 11.52
N THR A 246 3.49 -33.35 10.69
CA THR A 246 3.91 -32.88 9.35
C THR A 246 4.45 -31.45 9.38
N GLY A 247 4.08 -30.65 10.37
CA GLY A 247 4.40 -29.22 10.43
C GLY A 247 3.61 -28.35 9.45
N ARG A 248 2.61 -28.91 8.73
CA ARG A 248 1.79 -28.14 7.78
C ARG A 248 0.80 -27.25 8.53
N ALA A 249 0.53 -26.06 8.00
CA ALA A 249 -0.50 -25.17 8.54
C ALA A 249 -1.89 -25.85 8.45
N THR A 250 -2.70 -25.68 9.49
CA THR A 250 -4.04 -26.29 9.63
C THR A 250 -5.14 -25.27 9.92
N GLY A 251 -4.79 -23.99 10.04
CA GLY A 251 -5.71 -22.93 10.43
C GLY A 251 -5.05 -21.84 11.26
N ALA A 252 -5.82 -21.16 12.09
CA ALA A 252 -5.32 -20.14 12.99
C ALA A 252 -6.17 -19.97 14.25
N GLU A 253 -5.51 -19.61 15.34
CA GLU A 253 -6.12 -19.08 16.55
C GLU A 253 -6.21 -17.56 16.47
N PHE A 254 -7.37 -17.02 16.82
CA PHE A 254 -7.61 -15.59 16.81
C PHE A 254 -8.43 -15.14 18.01
N ILE A 255 -8.25 -13.88 18.37
CA ILE A 255 -8.92 -13.22 19.48
C ILE A 255 -9.96 -12.27 18.91
N ASP A 256 -11.19 -12.35 19.40
CA ASP A 256 -12.19 -11.32 19.15
C ASP A 256 -11.77 -10.03 19.85
N ARG A 257 -11.59 -8.94 19.09
CA ARG A 257 -11.09 -7.67 19.60
C ARG A 257 -11.99 -7.04 20.65
N ASN A 258 -13.30 -7.29 20.57
CA ASN A 258 -14.29 -6.64 21.39
C ASN A 258 -14.55 -7.43 22.67
N THR A 259 -14.61 -8.76 22.57
CA THR A 259 -14.93 -9.64 23.72
C THR A 259 -13.70 -10.24 24.39
N GLY A 260 -12.56 -10.30 23.70
CA GLY A 260 -11.36 -11.00 24.16
C GLY A 260 -11.45 -12.53 24.02
N GLU A 261 -12.55 -13.06 23.47
CA GLU A 261 -12.75 -14.49 23.29
C GLU A 261 -11.73 -15.07 22.30
N VAL A 262 -11.18 -16.23 22.64
CA VAL A 262 -10.27 -16.97 21.76
C VAL A 262 -11.05 -18.01 20.98
N SER A 263 -10.91 -17.98 19.66
CA SER A 263 -11.51 -18.96 18.75
C SER A 263 -10.44 -19.56 17.83
N THR A 264 -10.75 -20.72 17.25
CA THR A 264 -9.89 -21.37 16.24
C THR A 264 -10.66 -21.53 14.93
N ALA A 265 -10.04 -21.12 13.83
CA ALA A 265 -10.49 -21.45 12.48
C ALA A 265 -9.61 -22.57 11.91
N ARG A 266 -10.22 -23.59 11.31
CA ARG A 266 -9.50 -24.67 10.59
C ARG A 266 -9.68 -24.54 9.09
N ALA A 267 -8.60 -24.71 8.35
CA ALA A 267 -8.62 -24.72 6.90
C ALA A 267 -7.53 -25.63 6.31
N ALA A 268 -7.75 -26.13 5.10
CA ALA A 268 -6.76 -26.95 4.38
C ALA A 268 -5.56 -26.10 3.90
N THR A 269 -5.80 -24.82 3.58
CA THR A 269 -4.78 -23.87 3.13
C THR A 269 -4.86 -22.58 3.95
N VAL A 270 -3.70 -21.96 4.24
CA VAL A 270 -3.62 -20.65 4.91
C VAL A 270 -2.86 -19.68 4.00
N VAL A 271 -3.48 -18.55 3.67
CA VAL A 271 -2.90 -17.43 2.95
C VAL A 271 -2.71 -16.26 3.90
N LEU A 272 -1.47 -15.80 4.05
CA LEU A 272 -1.12 -14.73 4.97
C LEU A 272 -0.94 -13.40 4.22
N SER A 273 -1.83 -12.44 4.49
CA SER A 273 -1.91 -11.12 3.83
C SER A 273 -2.02 -9.98 4.85
N ALA A 274 -1.33 -10.09 5.99
CA ALA A 274 -1.54 -9.23 7.16
C ALA A 274 -0.77 -7.87 7.14
N SER A 275 -0.10 -7.53 6.02
CA SER A 275 0.94 -6.49 5.86
C SER A 275 2.37 -6.98 6.16
N PRO A 276 3.44 -6.30 5.66
CA PRO A 276 4.81 -6.80 5.73
C PRO A 276 5.28 -7.14 7.14
N ILE A 277 5.08 -6.23 8.10
CA ILE A 277 5.57 -6.40 9.48
C ILE A 277 4.68 -7.34 10.29
N GLU A 278 3.35 -7.21 10.19
CA GLU A 278 2.43 -8.11 10.92
C GLU A 278 2.51 -9.56 10.44
N SER A 279 2.77 -9.79 9.15
CA SER A 279 2.93 -11.14 8.63
C SER A 279 4.19 -11.80 9.21
N VAL A 280 5.31 -11.07 9.27
CA VAL A 280 6.53 -11.54 9.93
C VAL A 280 6.28 -11.81 11.41
N ARG A 281 5.65 -10.86 12.12
CA ARG A 281 5.29 -11.03 13.54
C ARG A 281 4.47 -12.30 13.76
N LEU A 282 3.45 -12.53 12.93
CA LEU A 282 2.58 -13.68 13.07
C LEU A 282 3.32 -15.00 12.79
N LEU A 283 4.16 -15.05 11.76
CA LEU A 283 4.97 -16.24 11.46
C LEU A 283 5.96 -16.55 12.60
N LEU A 284 6.62 -15.52 13.16
CA LEU A 284 7.49 -15.67 14.34
C LEU A 284 6.70 -16.16 15.57
N ASN A 285 5.51 -15.61 15.82
CA ASN A 285 4.61 -16.02 16.90
C ASN A 285 3.99 -17.42 16.68
N SER A 286 4.15 -18.00 15.49
CA SER A 286 3.62 -19.32 15.13
C SER A 286 4.67 -20.43 15.26
N ALA A 287 5.57 -20.28 16.24
CA ALA A 287 6.54 -21.32 16.56
C ALA A 287 5.85 -22.61 17.05
N SER A 288 6.40 -23.75 16.64
CA SER A 288 5.94 -25.08 17.05
C SER A 288 7.12 -26.05 17.13
N ALA A 289 6.91 -27.29 17.56
CA ALA A 289 8.00 -28.28 17.65
C ALA A 289 8.71 -28.51 16.30
N LYS A 290 7.99 -28.39 15.16
CA LYS A 290 8.56 -28.49 13.81
C LYS A 290 9.11 -27.17 13.28
N HIS A 291 8.72 -26.06 13.88
CA HIS A 291 9.11 -24.70 13.50
C HIS A 291 9.58 -23.91 14.73
N PRO A 292 10.66 -24.34 15.40
CA PRO A 292 11.04 -23.78 16.71
C PRO A 292 11.38 -22.29 16.66
N ASN A 293 11.77 -21.78 15.50
CA ASN A 293 12.14 -20.38 15.27
C ASN A 293 11.04 -19.58 14.55
N GLY A 294 9.80 -20.08 14.53
CA GLY A 294 8.67 -19.51 13.80
C GLY A 294 8.36 -20.25 12.50
N LEU A 295 7.08 -20.26 12.11
CA LEU A 295 6.59 -20.94 10.92
C LEU A 295 7.22 -20.34 9.65
N GLY A 296 7.80 -21.20 8.81
CA GLY A 296 8.47 -20.77 7.57
C GLY A 296 9.87 -20.16 7.78
N ASN A 297 10.45 -20.27 8.99
CA ASN A 297 11.78 -19.72 9.29
C ASN A 297 12.90 -20.76 9.29
N SER A 298 12.80 -21.83 8.49
CA SER A 298 13.83 -22.88 8.42
C SER A 298 15.17 -22.36 7.86
N SER A 299 15.14 -21.33 7.01
CA SER A 299 16.32 -20.68 6.45
C SER A 299 16.94 -19.61 7.36
N GLY A 300 16.28 -19.24 8.47
CA GLY A 300 16.74 -18.18 9.37
C GLY A 300 16.60 -16.75 8.81
N VAL A 301 15.92 -16.59 7.67
CA VAL A 301 15.75 -15.30 6.99
C VAL A 301 14.46 -14.56 7.35
N LEU A 302 13.53 -15.19 8.07
CA LEU A 302 12.26 -14.55 8.41
C LEU A 302 12.51 -13.27 9.22
N GLY A 303 11.96 -12.16 8.72
CA GLY A 303 12.13 -10.84 9.31
C GLY A 303 13.46 -10.16 9.00
N ARG A 304 14.34 -10.72 8.16
CA ARG A 304 15.54 -10.04 7.65
C ARG A 304 15.29 -9.41 6.29
N TYR A 305 16.25 -8.59 5.83
CA TYR A 305 16.21 -7.94 4.52
C TYR A 305 14.99 -7.05 4.35
N PHE A 306 14.49 -6.50 5.46
CA PHE A 306 13.36 -5.58 5.41
C PHE A 306 13.74 -4.38 4.54
N MET A 307 12.82 -3.96 3.67
CA MET A 307 13.00 -2.85 2.75
C MET A 307 11.79 -1.93 2.84
N ASP A 308 12.05 -0.66 2.57
CA ASP A 308 11.06 0.41 2.43
C ASP A 308 11.66 1.51 1.54
N GLN A 309 10.87 2.53 1.24
CA GLN A 309 11.32 3.72 0.54
C GLN A 309 11.52 4.89 1.52
N LEU A 310 12.51 5.72 1.23
CA LEU A 310 12.80 6.95 1.96
C LEU A 310 12.24 8.14 1.16
N PRO A 311 11.03 8.63 1.46
CA PRO A 311 10.46 9.75 0.73
C PRO A 311 11.15 11.05 1.16
N CYS A 312 11.65 11.80 0.18
CA CYS A 312 12.04 13.21 0.34
C CYS A 312 10.94 14.09 -0.24
N LEU A 313 10.36 14.97 0.58
CA LEU A 313 9.28 15.85 0.17
C LEU A 313 9.83 17.25 -0.13
N ALA A 314 9.47 17.78 -1.28
CA ALA A 314 9.75 19.16 -1.69
C ALA A 314 8.45 19.88 -2.01
N PHE A 315 8.27 21.07 -1.44
CA PHE A 315 7.11 21.93 -1.69
C PHE A 315 7.58 23.30 -2.15
N GLY A 316 6.82 23.93 -3.04
CA GLY A 316 7.16 25.28 -3.50
C GLY A 316 6.08 25.88 -4.40
N SER A 317 6.49 26.94 -5.09
CA SER A 317 5.69 27.63 -6.09
C SER A 317 6.33 27.49 -7.47
N PHE A 318 5.49 27.41 -8.50
CA PHE A 318 5.88 27.33 -9.91
C PHE A 318 5.38 28.59 -10.63
N SER A 319 6.24 29.61 -10.70
CA SER A 319 5.89 30.94 -11.19
C SER A 319 5.50 31.03 -12.67
N LYS A 320 5.79 29.98 -13.45
CA LYS A 320 5.40 29.89 -14.87
C LYS A 320 3.91 29.59 -15.08
N ALA A 321 3.19 29.19 -14.03
CA ALA A 321 1.76 28.96 -14.08
C ALA A 321 1.06 29.68 -12.92
N LYS A 322 -0.19 30.06 -13.12
CA LYS A 322 -1.01 30.76 -12.13
C LYS A 322 -2.21 29.92 -11.72
N GLY A 323 -2.66 30.09 -10.47
CA GLY A 323 -3.83 29.41 -9.96
C GLY A 323 -3.66 27.89 -9.82
N TRP A 324 -4.79 27.18 -9.89
CA TRP A 324 -4.84 25.72 -9.81
C TRP A 324 -5.98 25.17 -10.67
N SER A 325 -5.97 23.87 -10.92
CA SER A 325 -7.02 23.17 -11.67
C SER A 325 -7.28 21.79 -11.08
N PRO A 326 -8.55 21.35 -10.98
CA PRO A 326 -8.88 20.00 -10.56
C PRO A 326 -8.57 18.99 -11.66
N ASP A 327 -8.27 17.74 -11.27
CA ASP A 327 -8.35 16.62 -12.20
C ASP A 327 -9.82 16.33 -12.54
N ARG A 328 -10.12 16.11 -13.82
CA ARG A 328 -11.44 15.74 -14.31
C ARG A 328 -11.45 14.42 -15.08
N SER A 329 -10.35 13.67 -15.07
CA SER A 329 -10.23 12.41 -15.80
C SER A 329 -11.09 11.33 -15.16
N ALA A 330 -11.15 11.30 -13.82
CA ALA A 330 -11.96 10.36 -13.04
C ALA A 330 -13.20 11.04 -12.41
N PRO A 331 -14.26 10.27 -12.08
CA PRO A 331 -15.41 10.77 -11.34
C PRO A 331 -15.03 11.45 -10.04
N ILE A 332 -15.77 12.50 -9.68
CA ILE A 332 -15.58 13.21 -8.42
C ILE A 332 -16.08 12.32 -7.27
N ASP A 333 -15.25 12.21 -6.24
CA ASP A 333 -15.60 11.56 -4.99
C ASP A 333 -15.83 12.61 -3.90
N PRO A 334 -16.92 12.51 -3.11
CA PRO A 334 -17.24 13.52 -2.10
C PRO A 334 -16.30 13.46 -0.88
N PHE A 335 -15.68 12.30 -0.60
CA PHE A 335 -14.77 12.12 0.52
C PHE A 335 -13.30 12.31 0.12
N TYR A 336 -12.88 11.67 -0.97
CA TYR A 336 -11.52 11.73 -1.47
C TYR A 336 -11.24 13.02 -2.25
N ASN A 337 -9.96 13.35 -2.40
CA ASN A 337 -9.55 14.38 -3.35
C ASN A 337 -9.43 13.75 -4.74
N PRO A 338 -9.64 14.51 -5.84
CA PRO A 338 -9.38 14.02 -7.19
C PRO A 338 -7.99 13.40 -7.27
N SER A 339 -7.91 12.21 -7.86
CA SER A 339 -6.64 11.53 -8.08
C SER A 339 -5.99 12.07 -9.34
N GLY A 340 -4.67 12.22 -9.30
CA GLY A 340 -3.87 12.65 -10.44
C GLY A 340 -2.68 13.49 -10.02
N GLY A 341 -1.71 13.57 -10.92
CA GLY A 341 -0.41 14.16 -10.69
C GLY A 341 0.53 13.75 -11.80
N ILE A 342 1.82 13.96 -11.56
CA ILE A 342 2.90 13.64 -12.49
C ILE A 342 3.86 12.62 -11.90
N PHE A 343 4.38 11.76 -12.76
CA PHE A 343 5.49 10.87 -12.50
C PHE A 343 6.65 11.24 -13.42
N ILE A 344 7.86 11.24 -12.89
CA ILE A 344 9.09 11.43 -13.66
C ILE A 344 9.95 10.18 -13.41
N PRO A 345 9.92 9.19 -14.32
CA PRO A 345 10.66 7.94 -14.15
C PRO A 345 12.16 8.20 -14.16
N ARG A 346 12.98 7.27 -13.69
CA ARG A 346 14.45 7.36 -13.73
C ARG A 346 14.98 7.53 -15.14
N PHE A 347 16.24 7.98 -15.24
CA PHE A 347 16.96 8.08 -16.50
C PHE A 347 17.07 6.69 -17.16
N GLY A 348 17.08 6.68 -18.49
CA GLY A 348 17.35 5.46 -19.27
C GLY A 348 18.82 5.01 -19.15
N GLU A 349 19.14 3.89 -19.80
CA GLU A 349 20.46 3.25 -19.72
C GLU A 349 21.63 4.20 -20.04
N SER A 350 21.45 5.12 -20.99
CA SER A 350 22.46 6.09 -21.40
C SER A 350 22.87 7.09 -20.31
N ASP A 351 22.12 7.20 -19.21
CA ASP A 351 22.37 8.13 -18.10
C ASP A 351 22.32 7.45 -16.72
N ALA A 352 22.52 6.12 -16.66
CA ALA A 352 22.45 5.33 -15.42
C ALA A 352 23.38 5.82 -14.31
N ALA A 353 24.48 6.51 -14.66
CA ALA A 353 25.41 7.12 -13.70
C ALA A 353 24.77 8.21 -12.81
N ARG A 354 23.63 8.79 -13.22
CA ARG A 354 22.91 9.84 -12.48
C ARG A 354 22.01 9.30 -11.36
N GLY A 355 21.91 7.99 -11.21
CA GLY A 355 21.21 7.31 -10.11
C GLY A 355 19.76 6.92 -10.43
N ASP A 356 19.21 6.09 -9.55
CA ASP A 356 17.87 5.49 -9.68
C ASP A 356 16.83 6.27 -8.88
N PHE A 357 16.60 7.54 -9.22
CA PHE A 357 15.59 8.36 -8.58
C PHE A 357 14.37 8.54 -9.47
N ASP A 358 13.22 8.11 -8.95
CA ASP A 358 11.91 8.45 -9.48
C ASP A 358 11.30 9.58 -8.66
N TYR A 359 10.57 10.46 -9.35
CA TYR A 359 9.86 11.56 -8.72
C TYR A 359 8.36 11.44 -8.98
N GLN A 360 7.57 11.62 -7.92
CA GLN A 360 6.12 11.74 -8.02
C GLN A 360 5.71 13.10 -7.51
N GLY A 361 4.67 13.69 -8.05
CA GLY A 361 4.25 14.98 -7.56
C GLY A 361 3.02 15.54 -8.25
N SER A 362 2.82 16.83 -8.05
CA SER A 362 1.77 17.60 -8.70
C SER A 362 2.21 19.04 -8.87
N VAL A 363 1.68 19.69 -9.91
CA VAL A 363 1.83 21.14 -10.12
C VAL A 363 0.45 21.74 -10.39
N GLY A 364 0.11 22.83 -9.70
CA GLY A 364 -1.17 23.53 -9.89
C GLY A 364 -2.41 22.71 -9.51
N ARG A 365 -2.29 21.76 -8.57
CA ARG A 365 -3.44 20.97 -8.06
C ARG A 365 -3.90 21.39 -6.67
N ALA A 366 -3.07 22.11 -5.93
CA ALA A 366 -3.43 22.61 -4.59
C ALA A 366 -4.12 23.98 -4.70
N PRO A 367 -5.24 24.21 -4.00
CA PRO A 367 -5.97 25.49 -4.05
C PRO A 367 -5.11 26.71 -3.71
N VAL A 368 -5.14 27.71 -4.58
CA VAL A 368 -4.55 29.06 -4.45
C VAL A 368 -5.40 30.07 -5.24
N SER A 369 -5.23 31.36 -4.99
CA SER A 369 -5.89 32.41 -5.80
C SER A 369 -5.44 32.36 -7.26
N GLY A 370 -6.29 32.83 -8.18
CA GLY A 370 -6.05 32.71 -9.62
C GLY A 370 -4.82 33.48 -10.13
N ASP A 371 -4.38 34.51 -9.40
CA ASP A 371 -3.23 35.37 -9.68
C ASP A 371 -1.92 34.89 -9.00
N ALA A 372 -2.05 34.05 -7.97
CA ALA A 372 -0.91 33.46 -7.28
C ALA A 372 -0.22 32.39 -8.14
N ASP A 373 1.07 32.21 -7.91
CA ASP A 373 1.84 31.13 -8.54
C ASP A 373 1.24 29.76 -8.21
N ALA A 374 1.20 28.88 -9.20
CA ALA A 374 0.76 27.50 -9.02
C ALA A 374 1.65 26.81 -7.98
N ARG A 375 1.06 26.05 -7.07
CA ARG A 375 1.85 25.27 -6.08
C ARG A 375 2.39 23.99 -6.69
N LEU A 376 3.59 23.59 -6.29
CA LEU A 376 4.18 22.29 -6.60
C LEU A 376 4.46 21.49 -5.33
N ALA A 377 4.31 20.17 -5.42
CA ALA A 377 4.68 19.21 -4.39
C ALA A 377 5.30 17.98 -5.05
N PHE A 378 6.51 17.61 -4.65
CA PHE A 378 7.23 16.44 -5.17
C PHE A 378 7.71 15.52 -4.05
N PHE A 379 7.82 14.25 -4.41
CA PHE A 379 8.25 13.12 -3.61
C PHE A 379 9.36 12.43 -4.42
N GLY A 380 10.59 12.55 -3.96
CA GLY A 380 11.69 11.73 -4.44
C GLY A 380 11.80 10.48 -3.57
N PHE A 381 11.92 9.29 -4.16
CA PHE A 381 11.99 8.05 -3.40
C PHE A 381 13.42 7.50 -3.40
N GLY A 382 14.07 7.55 -2.24
CA GLY A 382 15.25 6.73 -1.98
C GLY A 382 14.85 5.29 -1.63
N ARG A 383 15.79 4.35 -1.72
CA ARG A 383 15.56 2.92 -1.38
C ARG A 383 16.33 2.54 -0.13
N MET A 384 15.66 1.86 0.80
CA MET A 384 16.34 1.08 1.83
C MET A 384 16.74 -0.27 1.20
N LEU A 385 18.05 -0.48 1.02
CA LEU A 385 18.59 -1.69 0.41
C LEU A 385 18.36 -2.90 1.32
N PRO A 386 18.26 -4.13 0.78
CA PRO A 386 17.99 -5.35 1.55
C PRO A 386 19.26 -5.77 2.31
N TYR A 387 19.60 -5.06 3.37
CA TYR A 387 20.69 -5.46 4.26
C TYR A 387 20.18 -6.49 5.29
N ALA A 388 21.03 -7.46 5.65
CA ALA A 388 20.65 -8.59 6.48
C ALA A 388 20.29 -8.21 7.94
N ASP A 389 20.75 -7.04 8.37
CA ASP A 389 20.52 -6.39 9.66
C ASP A 389 19.25 -5.52 9.69
N ASN A 390 18.68 -5.16 8.53
CA ASN A 390 17.32 -4.61 8.47
C ASN A 390 16.33 -5.67 8.95
N ARG A 391 15.95 -5.58 10.23
CA ARG A 391 15.32 -6.69 10.94
C ARG A 391 14.02 -6.31 11.62
N ILE A 392 13.04 -7.20 11.47
CA ILE A 392 11.82 -7.28 12.27
C ILE A 392 11.97 -8.47 13.21
N SER A 393 11.75 -8.27 14.50
CA SER A 393 11.77 -9.31 15.51
C SER A 393 10.62 -9.15 16.49
N LEU A 394 10.34 -10.20 17.25
CA LEU A 394 9.48 -10.12 18.42
C LEU A 394 10.26 -9.45 19.55
N ASP A 395 9.60 -8.53 20.26
CA ASP A 395 10.10 -8.01 21.53
C ASP A 395 9.70 -9.02 22.62
N ILE A 396 10.65 -9.86 23.05
CA ILE A 396 10.39 -10.90 24.06
C ILE A 396 10.13 -10.36 25.46
N MET A 397 10.33 -9.05 25.66
CA MET A 397 10.13 -8.37 26.94
C MET A 397 8.76 -7.70 27.06
N ARG A 398 7.92 -7.71 26.02
CA ARG A 398 6.64 -6.99 25.97
C ARG A 398 5.50 -7.74 25.30
#